data_AF-A0A1H1LX74-F1
#
_entry.id   AF-A0A1H1LX74-F1
#
_cell.length_a   1.000
_cell.length_b   1.000
_cell.length_c   1.000
_cell.angle_alpha   90.00
_cell.angle_beta   90.00
_cell.angle_gamma   90.00
#
_symmetry.space_group_name_H-M   'P 1'
#
loop_
_entity.id
_entity.type
_entity.pdbx_description
1 polymer ?
#
loop_
_entity_poly.entity_id
_entity_poly.type
_entity_poly.pdbx_seq_one_letter_code
_entity_poly.pdbx_strand_id
1 'polypeptide(L)'
;MKQKYLFTLFLFSFLMIAAPANAQESDRVPERTEIPIDGLSIYPNPVTGGKVYISTTKNQDKVIEIYNVLGKPVHKTRLRGREMDVSTLTPGIYILKIQEGKAKATRKLVVK
;
A
#
# COMPACT_ATOMS: atom_id res chain seq x y z
N MET A 1 -43.46 27.58 43.98
CA MET A 1 -43.27 27.30 42.53
C MET A 1 -41.96 27.84 41.93
N LYS A 2 -41.16 28.69 42.61
CA LYS A 2 -39.98 29.35 42.01
C LYS A 2 -38.67 28.52 41.99
N GLN A 3 -38.53 27.47 42.82
CA GLN A 3 -37.26 26.71 42.92
C GLN A 3 -37.03 25.68 41.81
N LYS A 4 -38.08 25.15 41.17
CA LYS A 4 -37.96 24.22 40.03
C LYS A 4 -37.44 24.90 38.76
N TYR A 5 -37.70 26.21 38.63
CA TYR A 5 -37.17 27.03 37.53
C TYR A 5 -35.68 27.34 37.70
N LEU A 6 -35.19 27.41 38.94
CA LEU A 6 -33.76 27.57 39.22
C LEU A 6 -32.97 26.34 38.75
N PHE A 7 -33.49 25.14 39.02
CA PHE A 7 -32.84 23.88 38.63
C PHE A 7 -32.88 23.64 37.12
N THR A 8 -34.00 23.98 36.47
CA THR A 8 -34.11 23.90 35.01
C THR A 8 -33.25 24.95 34.31
N LEU A 9 -33.09 26.15 34.91
CA LEU A 9 -32.16 27.17 34.41
C LEU A 9 -30.70 26.74 34.55
N PHE A 10 -30.33 26.06 35.64
CA PHE A 10 -28.99 25.49 35.81
C PHE A 10 -28.72 24.34 34.83
N LEU A 11 -29.71 23.48 34.58
CA LEU A 11 -29.62 22.36 33.63
C LEU A 11 -29.48 22.86 32.18
N PHE A 12 -30.16 23.95 31.82
CA PHE A 12 -30.06 24.55 30.48
C PHE A 12 -28.73 25.27 30.26
N SER A 13 -28.17 25.89 31.31
CA SER A 13 -26.84 26.52 31.29
C SER A 13 -25.71 25.48 31.09
N PHE A 14 -25.84 24.30 31.70
CA PHE A 14 -24.86 23.22 31.55
C PHE A 14 -24.83 22.62 30.13
N LEU A 15 -25.95 22.66 29.39
CA LEU A 15 -26.04 22.12 28.02
C LEU A 15 -25.33 22.99 26.97
N MET A 16 -25.06 24.26 27.27
CA MET A 16 -24.45 25.24 26.34
C MET A 16 -22.92 25.34 26.44
N ILE A 17 -22.28 24.58 27.34
CA ILE A 17 -20.81 24.58 27.52
C ILE A 17 -20.15 23.39 26.78
N ALA A 18 -20.91 22.56 26.06
CA ALA A 18 -20.33 21.48 25.26
C ALA A 18 -19.54 22.06 24.07
N ALA A 19 -18.21 22.08 24.17
CA ALA A 19 -17.33 22.47 23.08
C ALA A 19 -17.50 21.52 21.87
N PRO A 20 -17.46 22.01 20.63
CA PRO A 20 -17.46 21.14 19.47
C PRO A 20 -16.16 20.32 19.45
N ALA A 21 -16.27 19.01 19.66
CA ALA A 21 -15.17 18.08 19.44
C ALA A 21 -15.00 17.91 17.91
N ASN A 22 -14.01 18.59 17.33
CA ASN A 22 -13.58 18.28 15.98
C ASN A 22 -12.82 16.95 16.02
N ALA A 23 -13.49 15.85 15.64
CA ALA A 23 -12.91 14.50 15.60
C ALA A 23 -12.13 14.21 14.30
N GLN A 24 -11.86 15.23 13.47
CA GLN A 24 -10.98 15.06 12.31
C GLN A 24 -9.54 15.33 12.71
N GLU A 25 -8.92 14.34 13.36
CA GLU A 25 -7.49 14.15 13.19
C GLU A 25 -7.28 13.70 11.74
N SER A 26 -7.14 14.66 10.83
CA SER A 26 -6.52 14.37 9.55
C SER A 26 -5.05 14.11 9.88
N ASP A 27 -4.72 12.85 10.18
CA ASP A 27 -3.42 12.35 9.79
C ASP A 27 -3.32 12.67 8.31
N ARG A 28 -2.68 13.80 7.99
CA ARG A 28 -2.18 14.06 6.65
C ARG A 28 -1.17 12.96 6.44
N VAL A 29 -1.63 11.78 6.01
CA VAL A 29 -0.77 10.78 5.40
C VAL A 29 -0.10 11.58 4.30
N PRO A 30 1.21 11.90 4.42
CA PRO A 30 1.85 12.72 3.43
C PRO A 30 1.57 12.04 2.11
N GLU A 31 0.95 12.77 1.19
CA GLU A 31 0.60 12.29 -0.13
C GLU A 31 1.93 11.84 -0.76
N ARG A 32 2.23 10.56 -0.58
CA ARG A 32 3.53 10.02 -0.91
C ARG A 32 3.44 9.92 -2.41
N THR A 33 3.92 10.93 -3.13
CA THR A 33 4.01 10.89 -4.58
C THR A 33 4.84 9.66 -4.91
N GLU A 34 4.18 8.55 -5.24
CA GLU A 34 4.85 7.33 -5.62
C GLU A 34 5.53 7.62 -6.94
N ILE A 35 6.85 7.81 -6.90
CA ILE A 35 7.64 8.08 -8.10
C ILE A 35 7.55 6.80 -8.95
N PRO A 36 6.92 6.83 -10.15
CA PRO A 36 6.79 5.64 -10.96
C PRO A 36 8.17 5.21 -11.48
N ILE A 37 8.34 3.89 -11.67
CA ILE A 37 9.55 3.34 -12.27
C ILE A 37 9.47 3.52 -13.80
N ASP A 38 10.43 4.27 -14.35
CA ASP A 38 10.49 4.53 -15.78
C ASP A 38 10.86 3.27 -16.60
N GLY A 39 10.15 3.07 -17.71
CA GLY A 39 10.33 1.92 -18.59
C GLY A 39 10.04 0.55 -17.96
N LEU A 40 9.30 0.48 -16.85
CA LEU A 40 9.01 -0.78 -16.18
C LEU A 40 8.17 -1.72 -17.05
N SER A 41 8.74 -2.88 -17.37
CA SER A 41 8.07 -3.98 -18.08
C SER A 41 8.34 -5.31 -17.39
N ILE A 42 7.33 -6.20 -17.40
CA ILE A 42 7.38 -7.51 -16.75
C ILE A 42 6.89 -8.56 -17.75
N TYR A 43 7.75 -9.50 -18.12
CA TYR A 43 7.44 -10.51 -19.13
C TYR A 43 8.24 -11.81 -18.90
N PRO A 44 7.76 -12.97 -19.31
CA PRO A 44 6.39 -13.21 -19.76
C PRO A 44 5.39 -13.08 -18.58
N ASN A 45 4.15 -12.74 -18.90
CA ASN A 45 3.04 -12.77 -17.95
C ASN A 45 1.79 -13.20 -18.73
N PRO A 46 1.27 -14.44 -18.58
CA PRO A 46 1.60 -15.42 -17.53
C PRO A 46 2.99 -16.08 -17.67
N VAL A 47 3.58 -16.49 -16.54
CA VAL A 47 4.86 -17.21 -16.46
C VAL A 47 4.62 -18.72 -16.55
N THR A 48 5.35 -19.41 -17.43
CA THR A 48 5.28 -20.88 -17.60
C THR A 48 6.60 -21.61 -17.32
N GLY A 49 7.74 -20.91 -17.41
CA GLY A 49 9.08 -21.51 -17.34
C GLY A 49 9.85 -21.21 -16.06
N GLY A 50 9.15 -20.84 -14.97
CA GLY A 50 9.77 -20.50 -13.68
C GLY A 50 10.62 -19.22 -13.68
N LYS A 51 10.70 -18.48 -14.79
CA LYS A 51 11.50 -17.26 -14.92
C LYS A 51 10.65 -16.10 -15.40
N VAL A 52 10.89 -14.92 -14.82
CA VAL A 52 10.29 -13.67 -15.27
C VAL A 52 11.36 -12.60 -15.40
N TYR A 53 11.22 -11.76 -16.40
CA TYR A 53 12.09 -10.63 -16.68
C TYR A 53 11.40 -9.33 -16.26
N ILE A 54 12.10 -8.54 -15.45
CA ILE A 54 11.66 -7.23 -14.98
C ILE A 54 12.67 -6.21 -15.49
N SER A 55 12.29 -5.52 -16.57
CA SER A 55 13.14 -4.52 -17.21
C SER A 55 12.70 -3.11 -16.84
N THR A 56 13.67 -2.21 -16.68
CA THR A 56 13.48 -0.78 -16.42
C THR A 56 14.49 0.00 -17.26
N THR A 57 14.23 1.29 -17.51
CA THR A 57 15.15 2.15 -18.28
C THR A 57 16.53 2.22 -17.62
N LYS A 58 16.57 2.38 -16.29
CA LYS A 58 17.82 2.57 -15.53
C LYS A 58 18.54 1.28 -15.21
N ASN A 59 17.85 0.14 -15.28
CA ASN A 59 18.38 -1.19 -15.00
C ASN A 59 19.19 -1.29 -13.68
N GLN A 60 18.80 -0.53 -12.64
CA GLN A 60 19.48 -0.54 -11.34
C GLN A 60 19.02 -1.73 -10.50
N ASP A 61 19.69 -1.97 -9.38
CA ASP A 61 19.26 -2.94 -8.36
C ASP A 61 17.81 -2.68 -7.94
N LYS A 62 16.99 -3.74 -7.96
CA LYS A 62 15.58 -3.68 -7.58
C LYS A 62 15.33 -4.51 -6.34
N VAL A 63 14.56 -4.00 -5.40
CA VAL A 63 14.00 -4.79 -4.31
C VAL A 63 12.60 -5.20 -4.73
N ILE A 64 12.34 -6.51 -4.72
CA ILE A 64 11.06 -7.08 -5.14
C ILE A 64 10.48 -7.83 -3.96
N GLU A 65 9.27 -7.44 -3.58
CA GLU A 65 8.45 -8.09 -2.56
C GLU A 65 7.23 -8.71 -3.24
N ILE A 66 7.04 -10.00 -3.02
CA ILE A 66 5.97 -10.80 -3.63
C ILE A 66 4.93 -11.08 -2.56
N TYR A 67 3.68 -10.77 -2.87
CA TYR A 67 2.53 -10.99 -2.01
C TYR A 67 1.51 -11.88 -2.71
N ASN A 68 0.76 -12.65 -1.94
CA ASN A 68 -0.45 -13.29 -2.47
C ASN A 68 -1.60 -12.26 -2.54
N VAL A 69 -2.74 -12.67 -3.10
CA VAL A 69 -3.94 -11.83 -3.24
C VAL A 69 -4.55 -11.37 -1.91
N LEU A 70 -4.22 -12.04 -0.80
CA LEU A 70 -4.65 -11.68 0.55
C LEU A 70 -3.67 -10.71 1.25
N GLY A 71 -2.60 -10.29 0.57
CA GLY A 71 -1.59 -9.38 1.12
C GLY A 71 -0.55 -10.04 2.03
N LYS A 72 -0.52 -11.38 2.12
CA LYS A 72 0.53 -12.10 2.87
C LYS A 72 1.85 -12.03 2.09
N PRO A 73 2.97 -11.65 2.73
CA PRO A 73 4.29 -11.69 2.10
C PRO A 73 4.70 -13.15 1.85
N VAL A 74 5.11 -13.45 0.62
CA VAL A 74 5.52 -14.78 0.16
C VAL A 74 7.03 -14.84 0.00
N HIS A 75 7.61 -13.83 -0.64
CA HIS A 75 9.04 -13.79 -0.92
C HIS A 75 9.54 -12.35 -1.01
N LYS A 76 10.82 -12.15 -0.68
CA LYS A 76 11.50 -10.86 -0.83
C LYS A 76 12.90 -11.11 -1.36
N THR A 77 13.24 -10.48 -2.46
CA THR A 77 14.55 -10.65 -3.11
C THR A 77 15.09 -9.32 -3.63
N ARG A 78 16.41 -9.29 -3.82
CA ARG A 78 17.09 -8.19 -4.50
C ARG A 78 17.54 -8.68 -5.87
N LEU A 79 16.95 -8.11 -6.91
CA LEU A 79 17.25 -8.44 -8.28
C LEU A 79 18.36 -7.54 -8.82
N ARG A 80 19.48 -8.17 -9.21
CA ARG A 80 20.56 -7.54 -9.98
C ARG A 80 20.36 -7.90 -11.46
N GLY A 81 20.15 -6.90 -12.30
CA GLY A 81 19.79 -7.11 -13.71
C GLY A 81 18.28 -7.26 -13.92
N ARG A 82 17.87 -8.21 -14.77
CA ARG A 82 16.49 -8.33 -15.27
C ARG A 82 15.81 -9.66 -14.95
N GLU A 83 16.54 -10.75 -14.76
CA GLU A 83 15.95 -12.10 -14.61
C GLU A 83 15.70 -12.45 -13.15
N MET A 84 14.46 -12.81 -12.82
CA MET A 84 14.05 -13.30 -11.50
C MET A 84 13.50 -14.71 -11.62
N ASP A 85 14.00 -15.61 -10.77
CA ASP A 85 13.47 -16.96 -10.61
C ASP A 85 12.20 -16.94 -9.74
N VAL A 86 11.14 -17.54 -10.26
CA VAL A 86 9.82 -17.72 -9.63
C VAL A 86 9.38 -19.19 -9.64
N SER A 87 10.28 -20.13 -9.94
CA SER A 87 10.01 -21.57 -9.98
C SER A 87 9.52 -22.14 -8.64
N THR A 88 9.86 -21.47 -7.53
CA THR A 88 9.43 -21.84 -6.18
C THR A 88 8.00 -21.37 -5.85
N LEU A 89 7.42 -20.48 -6.66
CA LEU A 89 6.05 -20.03 -6.48
C LEU A 89 5.07 -21.06 -7.05
N THR A 90 4.06 -21.41 -6.26
CA THR A 90 2.93 -22.21 -6.73
C THR A 90 2.14 -21.47 -7.83
N PRO A 91 1.53 -22.17 -8.80
CA PRO A 91 0.66 -21.53 -9.78
C PRO A 91 -0.44 -20.68 -9.12
N GLY A 92 -0.64 -19.46 -9.63
CA GLY A 92 -1.57 -18.50 -9.04
C GLY A 92 -1.30 -17.05 -9.42
N ILE A 93 -2.04 -16.15 -8.77
CA ILE A 93 -1.90 -14.69 -8.96
C ILE A 93 -1.13 -14.11 -7.78
N TYR A 94 -0.15 -13.27 -8.09
CA TYR A 94 0.70 -12.58 -7.13
C TYR A 94 0.73 -11.08 -7.39
N ILE A 95 1.03 -10.33 -6.34
CA ILE A 95 1.27 -8.89 -6.38
C ILE A 95 2.76 -8.65 -6.12
N LEU A 96 3.43 -8.06 -7.09
CA LEU A 96 4.83 -7.63 -6.98
C LEU A 96 4.86 -6.17 -6.57
N LYS A 97 5.52 -5.87 -5.45
CA LYS A 97 5.97 -4.51 -5.12
C LYS A 97 7.44 -4.41 -5.49
N ILE A 98 7.74 -3.52 -6.41
CA ILE A 98 9.07 -3.32 -6.98
C ILE A 98 9.55 -1.94 -6.54
N GLN A 99 10.76 -1.87 -6.01
CA GLN A 99 11.41 -0.63 -5.65
C GLN A 99 12.77 -0.52 -6.37
N GLU A 100 12.97 0.56 -7.10
CA GLU A 100 14.23 0.92 -7.76
C GLU A 100 14.67 2.29 -7.21
N GLY A 101 15.56 2.28 -6.23
CA GLY A 101 15.95 3.49 -5.49
C GLY A 101 14.76 4.11 -4.74
N LYS A 102 14.34 5.32 -5.15
CA LYS A 102 13.16 6.02 -4.61
C LYS A 102 11.88 5.70 -5.38
N ALA A 103 11.99 5.15 -6.59
CA ALA A 103 10.84 4.82 -7.42
C ALA A 103 10.21 3.49 -7.00
N LYS A 104 8.88 3.43 -7.03
CA LYS A 104 8.10 2.27 -6.62
C LYS A 104 7.05 1.95 -7.67
N ALA A 105 6.73 0.67 -7.81
CA ALA A 105 5.63 0.22 -8.65
C ALA A 105 5.03 -1.06 -8.09
N THR A 106 3.71 -1.19 -8.26
CA THR A 106 3.00 -2.44 -7.97
C THR A 106 2.49 -3.05 -9.27
N ARG A 107 2.69 -4.36 -9.46
CA ARG A 107 2.28 -5.08 -10.67
C ARG A 107 1.71 -6.46 -10.33
N LYS A 108 0.71 -6.89 -11.09
CA LYS A 108 0.15 -8.25 -11.02
C LYS A 108 1.02 -9.22 -11.82
N LEU A 109 1.36 -10.34 -11.21
CA LEU A 109 2.02 -11.47 -11.88
C LEU A 109 1.10 -12.69 -11.86
N VAL A 110 0.99 -13.39 -12.99
CA VAL A 110 0.29 -14.68 -13.09
C VAL A 110 1.33 -15.76 -13.33
N VAL A 111 1.37 -16.77 -12.46
CA VAL A 111 2.21 -17.97 -12.59
C VAL A 111 1.32 -19.14 -12.94
N LYS A 112 1.68 -19.91 -13.96
CA LYS A 112 0.96 -21.13 -14.41
C LYS A 112 1.69 -22.39 -14.02
#